data_AF-A0A7C5H428-F1
#
_entry.id   AF-A0A7C5H428-F1
#
_cell.length_a   1.000
_cell.length_b   1.000
_cell.length_c   1.000
_cell.angle_alpha   90.00
_cell.angle_beta   90.00
_cell.angle_gamma   90.00
#
_symmetry.space_group_name_H-M   'P 1'
#
loop_
_entity.id
_entity.type
_entity.pdbx_description
1 polymer ?
#
loop_
_entity_poly.entity_id
_entity_poly.type
_entity_poly.pdbx_seq_one_letter_code
_entity_poly.pdbx_strand_id
1 'polypeptide(L)'
;MALINSYLNPKKLAAHLGEESGLKGWIIAVIAGILSHGPGYIWYPMLSDLRRHGANNGLIVAFIYARSIKLPWLPVLAGYFGLLFTLFLVTFTIVGAVVQGMIARKLLRKSS
;
A
#
# COMPACT_ATOMS: atom_id res chain seq x y z
N MET A 1 10.87 -8.36 12.84
CA MET A 1 11.74 -8.91 11.76
C MET A 1 11.64 -10.43 11.62
N ALA A 2 11.56 -11.23 12.69
CA ALA A 2 11.40 -12.69 12.56
C ALA A 2 9.98 -13.16 12.14
N LEU A 3 8.92 -12.49 12.62
CA LEU A 3 7.53 -12.95 12.38
C LEU A 3 6.96 -12.57 11.01
N ILE A 4 7.39 -11.45 10.43
CA ILE A 4 6.96 -11.02 9.08
C ILE A 4 7.57 -11.95 8.01
N ASN A 5 8.83 -12.35 8.18
CA ASN A 5 9.49 -13.29 7.27
C ASN A 5 8.99 -14.75 7.41
N SER A 6 8.50 -15.17 8.59
CA SER A 6 8.03 -16.54 8.77
C SER A 6 6.62 -16.79 8.21
N TYR A 7 5.77 -15.75 8.14
CA TYR A 7 4.38 -15.89 7.70
C TYR A 7 4.07 -15.34 6.30
N LEU A 8 4.82 -14.34 5.81
CA LEU A 8 4.58 -13.75 4.50
C LEU A 8 5.60 -14.27 3.50
N ASN A 9 5.27 -15.37 2.81
CA ASN A 9 6.08 -15.85 1.69
C ASN A 9 6.04 -14.80 0.56
N PRO A 10 7.15 -14.07 0.28
CA PRO A 10 7.13 -12.95 -0.65
C PRO A 10 6.75 -13.37 -2.06
N LYS A 11 7.06 -14.62 -2.46
CA LYS A 11 6.66 -15.17 -3.77
C LYS A 11 5.14 -15.29 -3.91
N LYS A 12 4.44 -15.78 -2.87
CA LYS A 12 2.98 -15.89 -2.89
C LYS A 12 2.32 -14.52 -2.91
N LEU A 13 2.87 -13.56 -2.16
CA LEU A 13 2.34 -12.20 -2.12
C LEU A 13 2.61 -11.44 -3.43
N ALA A 14 3.78 -11.63 -4.04
CA ALA A 14 4.10 -11.08 -5.36
C ALA A 14 3.16 -11.60 -6.45
N ALA A 15 2.73 -12.87 -6.41
CA ALA A 15 1.75 -13.41 -7.35
C ALA A 15 0.40 -12.67 -7.30
N HIS A 16 -0.03 -12.25 -6.11
CA HIS A 16 -1.27 -11.47 -5.93
C HIS A 16 -1.10 -9.98 -6.21
N LEU A 17 0.14 -9.50 -6.38
CA LEU A 17 0.49 -8.11 -6.65
C LEU A 17 1.23 -7.95 -7.99
N GLY A 18 1.16 -8.94 -8.88
CA GLY A 18 1.79 -8.94 -10.21
C GLY A 18 1.07 -8.04 -11.22
N GLU A 19 1.61 -7.93 -12.44
CA GLU A 19 1.03 -7.18 -13.56
C GLU A 19 -0.45 -7.53 -13.85
N GLU A 20 -0.80 -8.82 -13.70
CA GLU A 20 -2.13 -9.38 -13.99
C GLU A 20 -3.12 -9.32 -12.81
N SER A 21 -2.70 -8.82 -11.65
CA SER A 21 -3.53 -8.83 -10.43
C SER A 21 -4.77 -7.92 -10.50
N GLY A 22 -4.88 -7.07 -11.54
CA GLY A 22 -6.08 -6.28 -11.84
C GLY A 22 -6.56 -5.46 -10.64
N LEU A 23 -7.88 -5.32 -10.48
CA LEU A 23 -8.49 -4.58 -9.37
C LEU A 23 -8.21 -5.21 -8.00
N LYS A 24 -8.09 -6.55 -7.92
CA LYS A 24 -7.81 -7.27 -6.67
C LYS A 24 -6.45 -6.86 -6.09
N GLY A 25 -5.43 -6.69 -6.93
CA GLY A 25 -4.11 -6.22 -6.51
C GLY A 25 -4.14 -4.84 -5.84
N TRP A 26 -4.95 -3.91 -6.38
CA TRP A 26 -5.11 -2.56 -5.80
C TRP A 26 -5.75 -2.59 -4.42
N ILE A 27 -6.84 -3.36 -4.27
CA ILE A 27 -7.53 -3.50 -3.00
C ILE A 27 -6.59 -4.10 -1.95
N ILE A 28 -5.85 -5.16 -2.31
CA ILE A 28 -4.88 -5.78 -1.41
C ILE A 28 -3.77 -4.79 -1.03
N ALA A 29 -3.20 -4.06 -2.00
CA ALA A 29 -2.11 -3.11 -1.74
C ALA A 29 -2.55 -1.97 -0.79
N VAL A 30 -3.74 -1.40 -1.01
CA VAL A 30 -4.28 -0.31 -0.17
C VAL A 30 -4.57 -0.82 1.24
N ILE A 31 -5.29 -1.94 1.38
CA ILE A 31 -5.62 -2.50 2.70
C ILE A 31 -4.35 -2.89 3.45
N ALA A 32 -3.42 -3.57 2.77
CA ALA A 32 -2.14 -3.94 3.37
C ALA A 32 -1.34 -2.69 3.79
N GLY A 33 -1.35 -1.62 2.99
CA GLY A 33 -0.70 -0.35 3.34
C GLY A 33 -1.29 0.30 4.58
N ILE A 34 -2.62 0.36 4.68
CA ILE A 34 -3.35 0.91 5.84
C ILE A 34 -3.06 0.09 7.11
N LEU A 35 -3.00 -1.24 7.01
CA LEU A 35 -2.70 -2.13 8.13
C LEU A 35 -1.20 -2.13 8.49
N SER A 36 -0.35 -1.64 7.60
CA SER A 36 1.10 -1.64 7.75
C SER A 36 1.56 -0.54 8.71
N HIS A 37 1.85 -0.92 9.95
CA HIS A 37 2.30 0.01 11.01
C HIS A 37 3.80 -0.10 11.30
N GLY A 38 4.31 0.82 12.12
CA GLY A 38 5.72 0.91 12.53
C GLY A 38 6.56 1.92 11.71
N PRO A 39 7.89 1.87 11.84
CA PRO A 39 8.78 2.70 11.03
C PRO A 39 8.73 2.34 9.55
N GLY A 40 8.68 3.35 8.67
CA GLY A 40 8.57 3.14 7.22
C GLY A 40 9.71 2.31 6.63
N TYR A 41 10.93 2.45 7.16
CA TYR A 41 12.11 1.78 6.61
C TYR A 41 12.08 0.25 6.73
N ILE A 42 11.30 -0.29 7.67
CA ILE A 42 11.16 -1.75 7.88
C ILE A 42 10.50 -2.42 6.67
N TRP A 43 9.73 -1.68 5.89
CA TRP A 43 8.96 -2.22 4.77
C TRP A 43 9.73 -2.21 3.47
N TYR A 44 10.82 -1.43 3.36
CA TYR A 44 11.61 -1.37 2.13
C TYR A 44 12.24 -2.71 1.71
N PRO A 45 12.80 -3.55 2.61
CA PRO A 45 13.30 -4.87 2.23
C PRO A 45 12.20 -5.76 1.61
N MET A 46 11.05 -5.85 2.27
CA MET A 46 9.91 -6.62 1.78
C MET A 46 9.41 -6.11 0.42
N LEU A 47 9.25 -4.80 0.27
CA LEU A 47 8.80 -4.19 -0.98
C LEU A 47 9.83 -4.35 -2.11
N SER A 48 11.12 -4.29 -1.78
CA SER A 48 12.21 -4.59 -2.71
C SER A 48 12.14 -6.04 -3.20
N ASP A 49 11.91 -6.99 -2.30
CA ASP A 49 11.77 -8.41 -2.67
C ASP A 49 10.53 -8.66 -3.53
N LEU A 50 9.38 -8.05 -3.19
CA LEU A 50 8.18 -8.11 -4.02
C LEU A 50 8.44 -7.56 -5.43
N ARG A 51 9.11 -6.41 -5.52
CA ARG A 51 9.51 -5.82 -6.80
C ARG A 51 10.41 -6.73 -7.62
N ARG A 52 11.40 -7.36 -6.98
CA ARG A 52 12.31 -8.34 -7.62
C ARG A 52 11.57 -9.57 -8.14
N HIS A 53 10.46 -9.94 -7.50
CA HIS A 53 9.59 -11.05 -7.91
C HIS A 53 8.46 -10.64 -8.87
N GLY A 54 8.54 -9.46 -9.49
CA GLY A 54 7.60 -9.04 -10.53
C GLY A 54 6.33 -8.35 -10.01
N ALA A 55 6.30 -7.92 -8.75
CA ALA A 55 5.20 -7.09 -8.27
C ALA A 55 5.15 -5.75 -9.00
N ASN A 56 3.95 -5.30 -9.30
CA ASN A 56 3.68 -4.07 -10.02
C ASN A 56 4.17 -2.85 -9.22
N ASN A 57 5.03 -2.03 -9.83
CA ASN A 57 5.56 -0.81 -9.20
C ASN A 57 4.45 0.14 -8.71
N GLY A 58 3.32 0.21 -9.43
CA GLY A 58 2.16 1.00 -9.03
C GLY A 58 1.49 0.50 -7.75
N LEU A 59 1.42 -0.83 -7.55
CA LEU A 59 0.87 -1.42 -6.33
C LEU A 59 1.79 -1.20 -5.13
N ILE A 60 3.11 -1.29 -5.35
CA ILE A 60 4.11 -0.95 -4.33
C ILE A 60 3.96 0.51 -3.90
N VAL A 61 3.79 1.43 -4.85
CA VAL A 61 3.59 2.85 -4.57
C VAL A 61 2.27 3.10 -3.84
N ALA A 62 1.18 2.48 -4.28
CA ALA A 62 -0.12 2.58 -3.61
C ALA A 62 -0.06 2.08 -2.15
N PHE A 63 0.64 0.97 -1.90
CA PHE A 63 0.88 0.46 -0.55
C PHE A 63 1.60 1.49 0.34
N ILE A 64 2.68 2.11 -0.18
CA ILE A 64 3.46 3.10 0.59
C ILE A 64 2.60 4.32 0.93
N TYR A 65 1.82 4.84 -0.02
CA TYR A 65 0.99 6.01 0.22
C TYR A 65 -0.22 5.72 1.13
N ALA A 66 -0.86 4.55 0.97
CA ALA A 66 -1.98 4.14 1.83
C ALA A 66 -1.57 4.02 3.31
N ARG A 67 -0.30 3.75 3.59
CA ARG A 67 0.31 3.74 4.94
C ARG A 67 0.25 5.07 5.68
N SER A 68 -0.03 6.18 5.00
CA SER A 68 -0.26 7.47 5.65
C SER A 68 -1.47 7.46 6.58
N ILE A 69 -2.44 6.56 6.32
CA ILE A 69 -3.63 6.36 7.15
C ILE A 69 -3.24 5.54 8.38
N LYS A 70 -3.14 6.20 9.53
CA LYS A 70 -2.85 5.55 10.82
C LYS A 70 -4.16 5.23 11.55
N LEU A 71 -4.54 3.96 11.61
CA LEU A 71 -5.77 3.51 12.29
C LEU A 71 -5.92 4.04 13.71
N PRO A 72 -4.88 3.99 14.58
CA PRO A 72 -4.99 4.49 15.95
C PRO A 72 -5.31 5.99 16.05
N TRP A 73 -5.06 6.76 14.99
CA TRP A 73 -5.27 8.21 14.96
C TRP A 73 -6.65 8.60 14.42
N LEU A 74 -7.39 7.67 13.79
CA LEU A 74 -8.71 7.96 13.25
C LEU A 74 -9.74 8.37 14.32
N PRO A 75 -9.81 7.73 15.51
CA PRO A 75 -10.73 8.17 16.56
C PRO A 75 -10.38 9.57 17.08
N VAL A 76 -9.09 9.88 17.20
CA VAL A 76 -8.62 11.21 17.60
C VAL A 76 -9.03 12.24 16.55
N LEU A 77 -8.79 11.97 15.27
CA LEU A 77 -9.19 12.85 14.18
C LEU A 77 -10.71 13.10 14.18
N ALA A 78 -11.51 12.05 14.37
CA ALA A 78 -12.96 12.13 14.41
C ALA A 78 -13.45 12.94 15.62
N GLY A 79 -12.80 12.80 16.79
CA GLY A 79 -13.12 13.57 17.99
C GLY A 79 -12.82 15.06 17.87
N TYR A 80 -11.74 15.43 17.16
CA TYR A 80 -11.32 16.83 17.01
C TYR A 80 -12.00 17.55 15.83
N PHE A 81 -12.16 16.89 14.68
CA PHE A 81 -12.59 17.52 13.43
C PHE A 81 -13.94 16.98 12.92
N GLY A 82 -14.52 16.00 13.60
CA GLY A 82 -15.77 15.38 13.22
C GLY A 82 -15.61 14.18 12.27
N LEU A 83 -16.64 13.33 12.29
CA LEU A 83 -16.67 12.08 11.51
C LEU A 83 -16.67 12.35 10.00
N LEU A 84 -17.44 13.35 9.55
CA LEU A 84 -17.54 13.67 8.14
C LEU A 84 -16.18 14.08 7.56
N PHE A 85 -15.45 14.97 8.26
CA PHE A 85 -14.09 15.36 7.87
C PHE A 85 -13.14 14.15 7.81
N THR A 86 -13.22 13.27 8.81
CA THR A 86 -12.37 12.08 8.89
C THR A 86 -12.60 11.14 7.71
N LEU A 87 -13.87 10.88 7.38
CA LEU A 87 -14.25 10.06 6.23
C LEU A 87 -13.75 10.68 4.92
N PHE A 88 -13.95 11.99 4.74
CA PHE A 88 -13.43 12.69 3.56
C PHE A 88 -11.91 12.54 3.44
N LEU A 89 -11.16 12.81 4.52
CA LEU A 89 -9.70 12.71 4.49
C LEU A 89 -9.23 11.29 4.15
N VAL A 90 -9.82 10.25 4.75
CA VAL A 90 -9.48 8.86 4.47
C VAL A 90 -9.77 8.51 3.01
N THR A 91 -10.95 8.88 2.50
CA THR A 91 -11.33 8.62 1.11
C THR A 91 -10.38 9.32 0.14
N PHE A 92 -10.09 10.61 0.33
CA PHE A 92 -9.15 11.33 -0.53
C PHE A 92 -7.73 10.77 -0.45
N THR A 93 -7.31 10.28 0.72
CA THR A 93 -6.00 9.64 0.88
C THR A 93 -5.92 8.32 0.12
N ILE A 94 -6.98 7.50 0.17
CA ILE A 94 -7.07 6.25 -0.61
C ILE A 94 -7.05 6.55 -2.11
N VAL A 95 -7.86 7.52 -2.56
CA VAL A 95 -7.89 7.95 -3.97
C VAL A 95 -6.51 8.46 -4.40
N GLY A 96 -5.88 9.31 -3.58
CA GLY A 96 -4.54 9.82 -3.83
C GLY A 96 -3.51 8.70 -3.98
N ALA A 97 -3.52 7.73 -3.06
CA ALA A 97 -2.62 6.57 -3.12
C ALA A 97 -2.81 5.74 -4.41
N VAL A 98 -4.06 5.52 -4.82
CA VAL A 98 -4.36 4.80 -6.07
C VAL A 98 -3.91 5.61 -7.29
N VAL A 99 -4.21 6.91 -7.34
CA VAL A 99 -3.79 7.80 -8.43
C VAL A 99 -2.26 7.85 -8.56
N GLN A 100 -1.55 8.05 -7.45
CA GLN A 100 -0.09 8.06 -7.43
C GLN A 100 0.48 6.70 -7.85
N GLY A 101 -0.13 5.60 -7.42
CA GLY A 101 0.22 4.27 -7.90
C GLY A 101 0.01 4.13 -9.41
N MET A 102 -1.09 4.63 -9.98
CA MET A 102 -1.37 4.54 -11.41
C MET A 102 -0.37 5.35 -12.23
N ILE A 103 -0.03 6.55 -11.75
CA ILE A 103 1.01 7.40 -12.33
C ILE A 103 2.35 6.66 -12.30
N ALA A 104 2.73 6.12 -11.14
CA ALA A 104 3.97 5.36 -10.98
C ALA A 104 4.00 4.12 -11.87
N ARG A 105 2.89 3.40 -12.03
CA ARG A 105 2.79 2.26 -12.96
C ARG A 105 3.14 2.69 -14.37
N LYS A 106 2.63 3.83 -14.84
CA LYS A 106 2.90 4.34 -16.19
C LYS A 106 4.34 4.82 -16.35
N LEU A 107 4.85 5.59 -15.39
CA LEU A 107 6.21 6.18 -15.45
C LEU A 107 7.31 5.13 -15.26
N LEU A 108 7.07 4.15 -14.41
CA LEU A 108 8.03 3.08 -14.08
C LEU A 108 7.77 1.80 -14.86
N ARG A 109 6.88 1.84 -15.88
CA ARG A 109 6.74 0.73 -16.83
C ARG A 109 8.02 0.69 -17.63
N LYS A 110 8.89 -0.26 -17.29
CA LYS A 110 10.13 -0.50 -18.04
C LYS A 110 9.72 -0.77 -19.49
N SER A 111 10.20 0.06 -20.42
CA SER A 111 10.13 -0.22 -21.84
C SER A 111 10.87 -1.55 -22.04
N SER A 112 10.11 -2.62 -22.22
CA SER A 112 10.63 -3.91 -22.67
C SER A 112 10.07 -4.20 -24.04
#